data_AF-A0A381S9L9-F1
#
_entry.id   AF-A0A381S9L9-F1
#
_cell.length_a   1.000
_cell.length_b   1.000
_cell.length_c   1.000
_cell.angle_alpha   90.00
_cell.angle_beta   90.00
_cell.angle_gamma   90.00
#
_symmetry.space_group_name_H-M   'P 1'
#
loop_
_entity.id
_entity.type
_entity.pdbx_description
1 polymer ?
#
loop_
_entity_poly.entity_id
_entity_poly.type
_entity_poly.pdbx_seq_one_letter_code
_entity_poly.pdbx_strand_id
1 'polypeptide(L)'
;MFITHSHFDHIKYIEDLRDQFPQLQLCGYYLPEEDFGVNHRGLTHHEIIPIGTEILTVLHTPGHYPDSICLWNKKDNCVFTGDTMFVGRTGRTIGAKSNISHLYNSIYETLLILPPQTIIYSGHHYGFKKSISLRENVRLSTFFQCTSEEEFMKVMEQFEKNRRI
;
A
#
# COMPACT_ATOMS: atom_id res chain seq x y z
N MET A 1 13.52 3.55 8.78
CA MET A 1 12.04 3.48 8.89
C MET A 1 11.47 3.47 7.49
N PHE A 2 10.48 2.61 7.23
CA PHE A 2 9.76 2.60 5.96
C PHE A 2 8.51 3.45 6.06
N ILE A 3 8.25 4.22 5.02
CA ILE A 3 6.95 4.84 4.78
C ILE A 3 6.33 4.17 3.57
N THR A 4 5.04 3.87 3.64
CA THR A 4 4.35 3.23 2.52
C THR A 4 3.98 4.23 1.43
N HIS A 5 3.76 5.50 1.78
CA HIS A 5 3.47 6.62 0.87
C HIS A 5 3.48 7.97 1.60
N SER A 6 3.44 9.07 0.85
CA SER A 6 3.50 10.46 1.34
C SER A 6 2.14 11.11 1.64
N HIS A 7 1.07 10.33 1.84
CA HIS A 7 -0.18 10.93 2.30
C HIS A 7 0.00 11.50 3.72
N PHE A 8 -0.68 12.61 4.00
CA PHE A 8 -0.34 13.48 5.13
C PHE A 8 -0.39 12.77 6.50
N ASP A 9 -1.32 11.84 6.69
CA ASP A 9 -1.50 11.06 7.92
C ASP A 9 -0.44 9.95 8.09
N HIS A 10 0.29 9.58 7.03
CA HIS A 10 1.45 8.68 7.10
C HIS A 10 2.76 9.39 7.41
N ILE A 11 2.86 10.68 7.09
CA ILE A 11 4.12 11.44 7.20
C ILE A 11 4.10 12.54 8.27
N LYS A 12 2.94 12.77 8.91
CA LYS A 12 2.68 13.91 9.81
C LYS A 12 3.77 14.17 10.86
N TYR A 13 4.37 13.12 11.39
CA TYR A 13 5.31 13.19 12.51
C TYR A 13 6.73 12.71 12.14
N ILE A 14 7.09 12.73 10.84
CA ILE A 14 8.44 12.33 10.41
C ILE A 14 9.51 13.24 11.01
N GLU A 15 9.27 14.56 11.08
CA GLU A 15 10.24 15.50 11.65
C GLU A 15 10.44 15.27 13.15
N ASP A 16 9.37 15.02 13.91
CA ASP A 16 9.48 14.68 15.34
C ASP A 16 10.32 13.42 15.57
N LEU A 17 10.21 12.43 14.66
CA LEU A 17 11.02 11.21 14.70
C LEU A 17 12.47 11.46 14.31
N ARG A 18 12.74 12.35 13.35
CA ARG A 18 14.10 12.74 12.95
C ARG A 18 14.82 13.48 14.07
N ASP A 19 14.13 14.38 14.77
CA ASP A 19 14.66 15.11 15.90
C ASP A 19 15.05 14.16 17.05
N GLN A 20 14.22 13.14 17.31
CA GLN A 20 14.51 12.14 18.33
C GLN A 20 15.56 11.11 17.90
N PHE A 21 15.65 10.81 16.61
CA PHE A 21 16.54 9.80 16.05
C PHE A 21 17.33 10.39 14.86
N PRO A 22 18.40 11.18 15.08
CA PRO A 22 19.11 11.87 14.01
C PRO A 22 19.76 10.95 12.97
N GLN A 23 20.00 9.68 13.32
CA GLN A 23 20.54 8.65 12.41
C GLN A 23 19.44 7.90 11.64
N LEU A 24 18.17 8.24 11.86
CA LEU A 24 17.04 7.59 11.20
C LEU A 24 17.14 7.78 9.69
N GLN A 25 17.36 6.68 8.97
CA GLN A 25 17.17 6.65 7.53
C GLN A 25 15.70 6.43 7.22
N LEU A 26 15.12 7.33 6.44
CA LEU A 26 13.76 7.20 5.92
C LEU A 26 13.82 6.48 4.57
N CYS A 27 13.00 5.46 4.37
CA CYS A 27 12.92 4.70 3.12
C CYS A 27 11.51 4.82 2.55
N GLY A 28 11.37 5.39 1.36
CA GLY A 28 10.11 5.53 0.64
C GLY A 28 10.33 5.33 -0.86
N TYR A 29 9.27 5.19 -1.65
CA TYR A 29 9.43 5.06 -3.09
C TYR A 29 10.08 6.32 -3.68
N TYR A 30 11.00 6.12 -4.62
CA TYR A 30 11.61 7.25 -5.31
C TYR A 30 10.61 7.90 -6.28
N LEU A 31 10.20 9.13 -5.96
CA LEU A 31 9.55 10.04 -6.90
C LEU A 31 10.37 11.33 -7.01
N PRO A 32 10.76 11.76 -8.22
CA PRO A 32 11.54 12.98 -8.40
C PRO A 32 10.87 14.26 -7.85
N GLU A 33 9.54 14.27 -7.78
CA GLU A 33 8.74 15.41 -7.32
C GLU A 33 8.53 15.44 -5.80
N GLU A 34 8.85 14.36 -5.07
CA GLU A 34 8.72 14.27 -3.62
C GLU A 34 10.11 14.37 -2.98
N ASP A 35 10.38 15.49 -2.31
CA ASP A 35 11.57 15.63 -1.48
C ASP A 35 11.22 15.33 -0.03
N PHE A 36 11.61 14.14 0.43
CA PHE A 36 11.48 13.78 1.84
C PHE A 36 12.59 14.36 2.70
N GLY A 37 13.51 15.18 2.19
CA GLY A 37 14.58 15.81 2.94
C GLY A 37 15.76 14.89 3.26
N VAL A 38 16.51 15.23 4.30
CA VAL A 38 17.80 14.61 4.62
C VAL A 38 17.66 13.14 5.04
N ASN A 39 18.65 12.32 4.66
CA ASN A 39 18.75 10.89 4.98
C ASN A 39 17.56 10.05 4.46
N HIS A 40 17.02 10.44 3.31
CA HIS A 40 16.04 9.67 2.55
C HIS A 40 16.73 8.69 1.58
N ARG A 41 16.25 7.44 1.57
CA ARG A 41 16.60 6.40 0.60
C ARG A 41 15.40 6.17 -0.30
N GLY A 42 15.52 6.59 -1.55
CA GLY A 42 14.57 6.25 -2.61
C GLY A 42 14.62 4.76 -2.94
N LEU A 43 13.47 4.11 -2.87
CA LEU A 43 13.29 2.70 -3.18
C LEU A 43 12.72 2.51 -4.59
N THR A 44 12.99 1.35 -5.19
CA THR A 44 12.51 0.99 -6.53
C THR A 44 11.65 -0.28 -6.52
N HIS A 45 10.82 -0.47 -7.54
CA HIS A 45 10.01 -1.68 -7.66
C HIS A 45 10.90 -2.93 -7.77
N HIS A 46 10.53 -4.00 -7.06
CA HIS A 46 11.29 -5.24 -6.90
C HIS A 46 12.64 -5.12 -6.18
N GLU A 47 12.96 -3.97 -5.58
CA GLU A 47 14.15 -3.85 -4.74
C GLU A 47 14.06 -4.81 -3.54
N ILE A 48 15.17 -5.50 -3.28
CA ILE A 48 15.31 -6.44 -2.16
C ILE A 48 16.07 -5.75 -1.04
N ILE A 49 15.43 -5.64 0.13
CA ILE A 49 15.96 -4.94 1.29
C ILE A 49 16.18 -5.92 2.44
N PRO A 50 17.43 -6.24 2.79
CA PRO A 50 17.73 -7.03 3.98
C PRO A 50 17.57 -6.18 5.24
N ILE A 51 16.92 -6.74 6.27
CA ILE A 51 16.76 -6.14 7.58
C ILE A 51 17.03 -7.22 8.64
N GLY A 52 18.24 -7.24 9.18
CA GLY A 52 18.68 -8.32 10.06
C GLY A 52 18.60 -9.68 9.35
N THR A 53 17.76 -10.59 9.86
CA THR A 53 17.51 -11.92 9.27
C THR A 53 16.32 -11.96 8.31
N GLU A 54 15.64 -10.83 8.13
CA GLU A 54 14.48 -10.70 7.26
C GLU A 54 14.83 -10.05 5.93
N ILE A 55 14.00 -10.32 4.93
CA ILE A 55 14.15 -9.77 3.58
C ILE A 55 12.78 -9.25 3.14
N LEU A 56 12.73 -7.97 2.79
CA LEU A 56 11.55 -7.35 2.21
C LEU A 56 11.77 -7.14 0.71
N THR A 57 10.75 -7.46 -0.08
CA THR A 57 10.67 -7.06 -1.48
C THR A 57 9.74 -5.86 -1.60
N VAL A 58 10.25 -4.77 -2.18
CA VAL A 58 9.45 -3.58 -2.46
C VAL A 58 8.57 -3.84 -3.66
N LEU A 59 7.28 -3.56 -3.52
CA LEU A 59 6.31 -3.60 -4.60
C LEU A 59 5.76 -2.18 -4.75
N HIS A 60 6.17 -1.47 -5.80
CA HIS A 60 5.50 -0.22 -6.18
C HIS A 60 4.06 -0.52 -6.57
N THR A 61 3.13 0.11 -5.87
CA THR A 61 1.68 -0.08 -6.00
C THR A 61 0.97 1.28 -6.02
N PRO A 62 1.20 2.12 -7.04
CA PRO A 62 0.60 3.44 -7.12
C PRO A 62 -0.93 3.35 -7.25
N GLY A 63 -1.62 4.41 -6.83
CA GLY A 63 -3.05 4.54 -7.10
C GLY A 63 -3.77 5.34 -6.04
N HIS A 64 -3.68 4.92 -4.78
CA HIS A 64 -4.09 5.78 -3.66
C HIS A 64 -3.21 7.04 -3.62
N TYR A 65 -1.90 6.84 -3.74
CA TYR A 65 -0.91 7.90 -3.94
C TYR A 65 0.14 7.45 -4.97
N PRO A 66 0.85 8.35 -5.66
CA PRO A 66 1.83 7.97 -6.70
C PRO A 66 3.05 7.19 -6.18
N ASP A 67 3.46 7.41 -4.92
CA ASP A 67 4.62 6.76 -4.29
C ASP A 67 4.24 5.54 -3.45
N SER A 68 2.98 5.09 -3.54
CA SER A 68 2.51 3.97 -2.74
C SER A 68 3.30 2.70 -3.00
N ILE A 69 3.82 2.09 -1.93
CA ILE A 69 4.51 0.80 -1.94
C ILE A 69 3.86 -0.18 -0.98
N CYS A 70 3.94 -1.45 -1.35
CA CYS A 70 3.76 -2.58 -0.46
C CYS A 70 5.12 -3.23 -0.16
N LEU A 71 5.28 -3.75 1.05
CA LEU A 71 6.50 -4.45 1.47
C LEU A 71 6.19 -5.91 1.70
N TRP A 72 6.67 -6.78 0.83
CA TRP A 72 6.38 -8.21 0.87
C TRP A 72 7.53 -8.97 1.55
N ASN A 73 7.21 -9.69 2.62
CA ASN A 73 8.09 -10.69 3.21
C ASN A 73 7.64 -12.08 2.72
N LYS A 74 8.39 -12.62 1.75
CA LYS A 74 8.12 -13.93 1.16
C LYS A 74 8.33 -15.08 2.17
N LYS A 75 9.30 -14.95 3.07
CA LYS A 75 9.65 -15.98 4.07
C LYS A 75 8.50 -16.17 5.07
N ASP A 76 7.94 -15.07 5.56
CA ASP A 76 6.87 -15.10 6.55
C ASP A 76 5.46 -15.09 5.94
N ASN A 77 5.35 -15.14 4.60
CA ASN A 77 4.11 -15.07 3.86
C ASN A 77 3.22 -13.89 4.29
N CYS A 78 3.79 -12.69 4.38
CA CYS A 78 3.02 -11.49 4.71
C CYS A 78 3.40 -10.29 3.86
N VAL A 79 2.47 -9.35 3.72
CA VAL A 79 2.68 -8.10 2.98
C VAL A 79 2.09 -6.93 3.74
N PHE A 80 2.88 -5.87 3.91
CA PHE A 80 2.42 -4.59 4.42
C PHE A 80 1.91 -3.77 3.25
N THR A 81 0.62 -3.44 3.23
CA THR A 81 -0.07 -2.93 2.03
C THR A 81 -0.29 -1.43 2.02
N GLY A 82 0.13 -0.72 3.08
CA GLY A 82 -0.17 0.71 3.24
C GLY A 82 -1.67 0.95 3.06
N ASP A 83 -2.00 1.97 2.26
CA ASP A 83 -3.38 2.26 1.89
C ASP A 83 -3.74 1.78 0.47
N THR A 84 -2.95 0.88 -0.13
CA THR A 84 -3.30 0.24 -1.41
C THR A 84 -4.43 -0.77 -1.21
N MET A 85 -4.30 -1.66 -0.23
CA MET A 85 -5.26 -2.74 0.06
C MET A 85 -5.53 -2.84 1.57
N PHE A 86 -6.80 -3.02 1.93
CA PHE A 86 -7.27 -3.27 3.28
C PHE A 86 -8.04 -4.60 3.35
N VAL A 87 -8.41 -5.01 4.57
CA VAL A 87 -9.40 -6.06 4.77
C VAL A 87 -10.76 -5.60 4.20
N GLY A 88 -11.20 -6.26 3.12
CA GLY A 88 -12.50 -6.08 2.48
C GLY A 88 -12.62 -4.93 1.48
N ARG A 89 -11.57 -4.14 1.23
CA ARG A 89 -11.61 -2.98 0.32
C ARG A 89 -10.20 -2.48 -0.07
N THR A 90 -10.14 -1.53 -0.99
CA THR A 90 -8.89 -0.86 -1.40
C THR A 90 -8.76 0.54 -0.82
N GLY A 91 -7.61 1.16 -1.09
CA GLY A 91 -7.40 2.60 -1.10
C GLY A 91 -8.49 3.35 -1.86
N ARG A 92 -8.69 4.61 -1.48
CA ARG A 92 -9.57 5.53 -2.22
C ARG A 92 -8.75 6.29 -3.25
N THR A 93 -9.37 6.67 -4.35
CA THR A 93 -8.75 7.50 -5.41
C THR A 93 -9.50 8.80 -5.60
N ILE A 94 -9.58 9.60 -4.53
CA ILE A 94 -10.27 10.89 -4.52
C ILE A 94 -9.33 12.10 -4.48
N GLY A 95 -8.05 11.89 -4.19
CA GLY A 95 -7.06 12.96 -4.08
C GLY A 95 -6.56 13.39 -5.46
N ALA A 96 -6.09 14.64 -5.58
CA ALA A 96 -5.58 15.17 -6.86
C ALA A 96 -4.42 14.35 -7.46
N LYS A 97 -3.62 13.69 -6.60
CA LYS A 97 -2.51 12.82 -7.00
C LYS A 97 -2.91 11.35 -7.20
N SER A 98 -4.14 10.97 -6.85
CA SER A 98 -4.58 9.58 -6.93
C SER A 98 -4.99 9.19 -8.36
N ASN A 99 -4.92 7.90 -8.68
CA ASN A 99 -5.26 7.38 -10.00
C ASN A 99 -5.89 5.98 -9.89
N ILE A 100 -7.12 5.84 -10.37
CA ILE A 100 -7.89 4.59 -10.25
C ILE A 100 -7.36 3.46 -11.15
N SER A 101 -6.87 3.78 -12.34
CA SER A 101 -6.25 2.82 -13.27
C SER A 101 -4.97 2.24 -12.67
N HIS A 102 -4.14 3.10 -12.06
CA HIS A 102 -2.96 2.66 -11.32
C HIS A 102 -3.33 1.78 -10.12
N LEU A 103 -4.37 2.15 -9.37
CA LEU A 103 -4.83 1.33 -8.24
C LEU A 103 -5.30 -0.05 -8.70
N TYR A 104 -6.06 -0.12 -9.80
CA TYR A 104 -6.49 -1.37 -10.40
C TYR A 104 -5.30 -2.26 -10.77
N ASN A 105 -4.31 -1.74 -11.50
CA ASN A 105 -3.11 -2.50 -11.87
C ASN A 105 -2.32 -2.96 -10.62
N SER A 106 -2.17 -2.08 -9.63
CA SER A 106 -1.53 -2.42 -8.35
C SER A 106 -2.22 -3.57 -7.62
N ILE A 107 -3.56 -3.63 -7.66
CA ILE A 107 -4.31 -4.74 -7.07
C ILE A 107 -4.14 -6.00 -7.91
N TYR A 108 -4.47 -5.97 -9.20
CA TYR A 108 -4.62 -7.18 -10.02
C TYR A 108 -3.30 -7.72 -10.57
N GLU A 109 -2.37 -6.85 -10.94
CA GLU A 109 -1.10 -7.24 -11.57
C GLU A 109 0.04 -7.38 -10.56
N THR A 110 -0.09 -6.81 -9.36
CA THR A 110 0.97 -6.86 -8.33
C THR A 110 0.56 -7.62 -7.06
N LEU A 111 -0.57 -7.27 -6.42
CA LEU A 111 -0.92 -7.87 -5.13
C LEU A 111 -1.65 -9.21 -5.24
N LEU A 112 -2.59 -9.35 -6.18
CA LEU A 112 -3.37 -10.59 -6.34
C LEU A 112 -2.57 -11.73 -7.00
N ILE A 113 -1.39 -11.44 -7.58
CA ILE A 113 -0.46 -12.45 -8.09
C ILE A 113 0.43 -13.05 -7.01
N LEU A 114 0.47 -12.48 -5.80
CA LEU A 114 1.18 -13.05 -4.66
C LEU A 114 0.55 -14.38 -4.22
N PRO A 115 1.29 -15.24 -3.48
CA PRO A 115 0.73 -16.50 -2.99
C PRO A 115 -0.59 -16.26 -2.23
N PRO A 116 -1.68 -17.02 -2.49
CA PRO A 116 -3.00 -16.73 -1.90
C PRO A 116 -3.05 -16.80 -0.37
N GLN A 117 -2.11 -17.51 0.26
CA GLN A 117 -1.96 -17.59 1.71
C GLN A 117 -1.27 -16.36 2.32
N THR A 118 -0.77 -15.42 1.51
CA THR A 118 -0.09 -14.22 2.00
C THR A 118 -1.04 -13.41 2.88
N ILE A 119 -0.61 -13.10 4.11
CA ILE A 119 -1.37 -12.31 5.06
C ILE A 119 -1.15 -10.82 4.78
N ILE A 120 -2.23 -10.05 4.67
CA ILE A 120 -2.14 -8.59 4.48
C ILE A 120 -2.14 -7.87 5.83
N TYR A 121 -1.31 -6.83 5.93
CA TYR A 121 -1.26 -5.87 7.03
C TYR A 121 -1.36 -4.45 6.47
N SER A 122 -2.53 -3.83 6.62
CA SER A 122 -2.81 -2.52 6.06
C SER A 122 -2.32 -1.37 6.94
N GLY A 123 -2.10 -0.20 6.33
CA GLY A 123 -1.69 1.03 7.01
C GLY A 123 -2.77 1.61 7.93
N HIS A 124 -4.03 1.37 7.59
CA HIS A 124 -5.19 1.69 8.42
C HIS A 124 -6.09 0.48 8.65
N HIS A 125 -6.90 0.52 9.70
CA HIS A 125 -7.83 -0.56 10.04
C HIS A 125 -9.29 -0.12 9.86
N TYR A 126 -9.90 -0.57 8.75
CA TYR A 126 -11.31 -0.34 8.41
C TYR A 126 -12.15 -1.62 8.39
N GLY A 127 -11.50 -2.79 8.51
CA GLY A 127 -12.17 -4.08 8.45
C GLY A 127 -12.66 -4.57 9.81
N PHE A 128 -13.28 -5.75 9.81
CA PHE A 128 -13.72 -6.44 11.04
C PHE A 128 -12.58 -7.21 11.73
N LYS A 129 -11.40 -7.31 11.09
CA LYS A 129 -10.18 -7.97 11.59
C LYS A 129 -8.95 -7.18 11.16
N LYS A 130 -7.90 -7.29 11.97
CA LYS A 130 -6.60 -6.61 11.77
C LYS A 130 -5.84 -7.10 10.53
N SER A 131 -5.99 -8.37 10.18
CA SER A 131 -5.34 -9.00 9.04
C SER A 131 -6.18 -10.16 8.51
N ILE A 132 -5.90 -10.56 7.28
CA ILE A 132 -6.59 -11.63 6.56
C ILE A 132 -5.67 -12.19 5.46
N SER A 133 -5.86 -13.42 5.01
CA SER A 133 -5.14 -13.92 3.83
C SER A 133 -5.68 -13.27 2.55
N LEU A 134 -4.85 -13.13 1.51
CA LEU A 134 -5.29 -12.68 0.19
C LEU A 134 -6.47 -13.52 -0.32
N ARG A 135 -6.41 -14.84 -0.18
CA ARG A 135 -7.48 -15.77 -0.58
C ARG A 135 -8.83 -15.43 0.06
N GLU A 136 -8.83 -15.21 1.37
CA GLU A 136 -10.05 -14.87 2.09
C GLU A 136 -10.50 -13.44 1.77
N ASN A 137 -9.57 -12.50 1.59
CA ASN A 137 -9.88 -11.13 1.20
C ASN A 137 -10.57 -11.07 -0.16
N VAL A 138 -10.06 -11.85 -1.13
CA VAL A 138 -10.67 -11.99 -2.46
C VAL A 138 -12.11 -12.49 -2.35
N ARG A 139 -12.36 -13.52 -1.54
CA ARG A 139 -13.73 -14.04 -1.33
C ARG A 139 -14.66 -13.06 -0.64
N LEU A 140 -14.11 -12.18 0.18
CA LEU A 140 -14.86 -11.25 1.01
C LEU A 140 -15.43 -10.05 0.25
N SER A 141 -14.75 -9.58 -0.81
CA SER A 141 -15.05 -8.27 -1.41
C SER A 141 -15.04 -8.27 -2.93
N THR A 142 -16.03 -7.59 -3.52
CA THR A 142 -16.15 -7.41 -4.98
C THR A 142 -15.00 -6.62 -5.58
N PHE A 143 -14.31 -5.78 -4.79
CA PHE A 143 -13.11 -5.05 -5.21
C PHE A 143 -12.02 -5.95 -5.78
N PHE A 144 -11.96 -7.21 -5.35
CA PHE A 144 -10.93 -8.18 -5.72
C PHE A 144 -11.46 -9.31 -6.60
N GLN A 145 -12.69 -9.17 -7.12
CA GLN A 145 -13.36 -10.14 -7.98
C GLN A 145 -13.70 -9.56 -9.36
N CYS A 146 -13.26 -8.33 -9.64
CA CYS A 146 -13.51 -7.65 -10.90
C CYS A 146 -12.78 -8.36 -12.04
N THR A 147 -13.42 -8.41 -13.20
CA THR A 147 -12.89 -9.01 -14.42
C THR A 147 -12.34 -7.98 -15.40
N SER A 148 -12.56 -6.69 -15.12
CA SER A 148 -12.05 -5.56 -15.89
C SER A 148 -11.86 -4.31 -15.04
N GLU A 149 -11.09 -3.36 -15.55
CA GLU A 149 -10.92 -2.04 -14.95
C GLU A 149 -12.26 -1.28 -14.87
N GLU A 150 -13.12 -1.40 -15.88
CA GLU A 150 -14.44 -0.76 -15.88
C GLU A 150 -15.33 -1.29 -14.74
N GLU A 151 -15.29 -2.59 -14.48
CA GLU A 151 -16.00 -3.19 -13.34
C GLU A 151 -15.45 -2.67 -12.01
N PHE A 152 -14.11 -2.59 -11.88
CA PHE A 152 -13.46 -2.03 -10.70
C PHE A 152 -13.87 -0.58 -10.43
N MET A 153 -13.94 0.25 -11.49
CA MET A 153 -14.41 1.63 -11.39
C MET A 153 -15.86 1.70 -10.89
N LYS A 154 -16.75 0.82 -11.38
CA LYS A 154 -18.15 0.75 -10.91
C LYS A 154 -18.24 0.34 -9.44
N VAL A 155 -17.44 -0.63 -9.01
CA VAL A 155 -17.37 -1.04 -7.59
C VAL A 155 -16.90 0.11 -6.71
N MET A 156 -15.85 0.84 -7.13
CA MET A 156 -15.36 2.03 -6.43
C MET A 156 -16.44 3.12 -6.35
N GLU A 157 -17.11 3.43 -7.46
CA GLU A 157 -18.18 4.43 -7.50
C GLU A 157 -19.33 4.07 -6.55
N GLN A 158 -19.78 2.81 -6.58
CA GLN A 158 -20.81 2.32 -5.67
C GLN A 158 -20.35 2.40 -4.21
N PHE A 159 -19.10 2.05 -3.92
CA PHE A 159 -18.54 2.17 -2.59
C PHE A 159 -18.56 3.61 -2.08
N GLU A 160 -18.09 4.58 -2.89
CA GLU A 160 -18.06 5.99 -2.52
C GLU A 160 -19.47 6.57 -2.32
N LYS A 161 -20.46 6.18 -3.14
CA LYS A 161 -21.86 6.59 -2.99
C LYS A 161 -22.51 6.10 -1.69
N ASN A 162 -22.15 4.90 -1.22
CA ASN A 162 -22.78 4.25 -0.07
C ASN A 162 -22.02 4.45 1.25
N ARG A 163 -20.91 5.19 1.22
CA ARG A 163 -20.10 5.43 2.42
C ARG A 163 -20.85 6.36 3.37
N ARG A 164 -21.19 5.85 4.57
CA ARG A 164 -21.65 6.70 5.68
C ARG A 164 -20.43 7.43 6.26
N ILE A 165 -20.54 8.75 6.40
CA ILE A 165 -19.52 9.63 7.00
C ILE A 165 -19.43 9.33 8.50
#